data_AF-A0A1S4AS87-F1
#
_entry.id   AF-A0A1S4AS87-F1
#
_cell.length_a   1.000
_cell.length_b   1.000
_cell.length_c   1.000
_cell.angle_alpha   90.00
_cell.angle_beta   90.00
_cell.angle_gamma   90.00
#
_symmetry.space_group_name_H-M   'P 1'
#
loop_
_entity.id
_entity.type
_entity.pdbx_description
1 polymer ?
#
loop_
_entity_poly.entity_id
_entity_poly.type
_entity_poly.pdbx_seq_one_letter_code
_entity_poly.pdbx_strand_id
1 'polypeptide(L)'
;MKIQRKKKRKIQFYREAAMDDEALNLKSFLKWATELGISYSPSTSTTPSPDSCMGYSLFVSSFPEAGGRGLAAARDIKKGELILRVPKGVLMTSQCLMRNDEALSIAVKKHPSLCCTQILAVALLNEVNKGKSSRWWPYLKQFPRSYDTLADFGKIEIQALQIDDAIWAAQKASQKAEGEWKEASALMHELKLKPQLLALKAWLWASGSISSRTMHIPWDEAGCFCPVGDFFNYVAPGEETSNSEDQVTGEPFSLQEDSMLKSVTELAAAHRLIDAGFEEDVSSYCFYARRNYRKGEQVMLKLFLPFLYFFFLRLYGMELINLYGSFR
;
A
#
# COMPACT_ATOMS: atom_id res chain seq x y z
N MET A 1 -41.23 -21.40 -6.24
CA MET A 1 -40.26 -21.75 -5.17
C MET A 1 -39.02 -22.55 -5.62
N LYS A 2 -39.13 -23.63 -6.41
CA LYS A 2 -37.97 -24.48 -6.79
C LYS A 2 -36.91 -23.77 -7.67
N ILE A 3 -37.31 -22.87 -8.56
CA ILE A 3 -36.39 -22.10 -9.44
C ILE A 3 -35.54 -21.10 -8.64
N GLN A 4 -36.15 -20.40 -7.69
CA GLN A 4 -35.45 -19.46 -6.80
C GLN A 4 -34.42 -20.18 -5.90
N ARG A 5 -34.73 -21.39 -5.42
CA ARG A 5 -33.78 -22.23 -4.65
C ARG A 5 -32.60 -22.71 -5.50
N LYS A 6 -32.82 -23.10 -6.76
CA LYS A 6 -31.74 -23.46 -7.70
C LYS A 6 -30.84 -22.28 -8.03
N LYS A 7 -31.42 -21.08 -8.23
CA LYS A 7 -30.65 -19.84 -8.49
C LYS A 7 -29.79 -19.44 -7.28
N LYS A 8 -30.34 -19.51 -6.06
CA LYS A 8 -29.58 -19.27 -4.81
C LYS A 8 -28.43 -20.26 -4.62
N ARG A 9 -28.66 -21.56 -4.83
CA ARG A 9 -27.58 -22.58 -4.75
C ARG A 9 -26.48 -22.36 -5.79
N LYS A 10 -26.84 -21.96 -7.01
CA LYS A 10 -25.86 -21.66 -8.06
C LYS A 10 -25.00 -20.43 -7.73
N ILE A 11 -25.61 -19.37 -7.18
CA ILE A 11 -24.88 -18.17 -6.72
C ILE A 11 -23.96 -18.51 -5.55
N GLN A 12 -24.43 -19.32 -4.60
CA GLN A 12 -23.62 -19.76 -3.46
C GLN A 12 -22.40 -20.58 -3.90
N PHE A 13 -22.58 -21.54 -4.82
CA PHE A 13 -21.50 -22.35 -5.37
C PHE A 13 -20.42 -21.50 -6.06
N TYR A 14 -20.81 -20.50 -6.87
CA TYR A 14 -19.83 -19.61 -7.51
C TYR A 14 -19.09 -18.72 -6.52
N ARG A 15 -19.73 -18.33 -5.40
CA ARG A 15 -19.06 -17.58 -4.33
C ARG A 15 -18.04 -18.45 -3.61
N GLU A 16 -18.41 -19.68 -3.27
CA GLU A 16 -17.50 -20.66 -2.65
C GLU A 16 -16.30 -20.95 -3.54
N ALA A 17 -16.52 -21.23 -4.83
CA ALA A 17 -15.45 -21.44 -5.79
C ALA A 17 -14.53 -20.22 -5.99
N ALA A 18 -15.08 -19.00 -5.92
CA ALA A 18 -14.28 -17.77 -6.00
C ALA A 18 -13.42 -17.56 -4.75
N MET A 19 -13.95 -17.88 -3.56
CA MET A 19 -13.18 -17.84 -2.30
C MET A 19 -12.05 -18.87 -2.30
N ASP A 20 -12.30 -20.08 -2.79
CA ASP A 20 -11.28 -21.12 -2.89
C ASP A 20 -10.14 -20.73 -3.85
N ASP A 21 -10.47 -20.13 -5.00
CA ASP A 21 -9.47 -19.64 -5.96
C ASP A 21 -8.65 -18.47 -5.38
N GLU A 22 -9.28 -17.56 -4.64
CA GLU A 22 -8.60 -16.47 -3.97
C GLU A 22 -7.65 -16.96 -2.87
N ALA A 23 -8.09 -17.92 -2.04
CA ALA A 23 -7.26 -18.54 -1.02
C ALA A 23 -6.06 -19.29 -1.63
N LEU A 24 -6.28 -20.02 -2.73
CA LEU A 24 -5.21 -20.70 -3.45
C LEU A 24 -4.21 -19.70 -4.06
N ASN A 25 -4.72 -18.63 -4.66
CA ASN A 25 -3.90 -17.56 -5.24
C ASN A 25 -3.05 -16.88 -4.15
N LEU A 26 -3.65 -16.59 -3.00
CA LEU A 26 -2.94 -16.05 -1.84
C LEU A 26 -1.85 -17.01 -1.36
N LYS A 27 -2.16 -18.30 -1.12
CA LYS A 27 -1.16 -19.30 -0.71
C LYS A 27 0.02 -19.36 -1.69
N SER A 28 -0.24 -19.28 -2.99
CA SER A 28 0.80 -19.26 -4.03
C SER A 28 1.68 -18.01 -3.98
N PHE A 29 1.08 -16.83 -3.75
CA PHE A 29 1.80 -15.57 -3.60
C PHE A 29 2.71 -15.58 -2.37
N LEU A 30 2.20 -16.10 -1.25
CA LEU A 30 2.94 -16.17 0.00
C LEU A 30 4.12 -17.15 -0.09
N LYS A 31 3.94 -18.29 -0.76
CA LYS A 31 5.05 -19.21 -1.07
C LYS A 31 6.13 -18.51 -1.92
N TRP A 32 5.72 -17.81 -2.98
CA TRP A 32 6.63 -17.01 -3.81
C TRP A 32 7.37 -15.94 -3.00
N ALA A 33 6.71 -15.27 -2.06
CA ALA A 33 7.34 -14.27 -1.19
C ALA A 33 8.44 -14.90 -0.30
N THR A 34 8.16 -16.06 0.30
CA THR A 34 9.15 -16.79 1.12
C THR A 34 10.34 -17.28 0.29
N GLU A 35 10.11 -17.76 -0.94
CA GLU A 35 11.19 -18.15 -1.88
C GLU A 35 12.11 -16.98 -2.26
N LEU A 36 11.60 -15.75 -2.20
CA LEU A 36 12.38 -14.52 -2.41
C LEU A 36 13.07 -13.99 -1.14
N GLY A 37 12.96 -14.71 -0.02
CA GLY A 37 13.61 -14.34 1.24
C GLY A 37 12.84 -13.32 2.07
N ILE A 38 11.55 -13.06 1.75
CA ILE A 38 10.67 -12.31 2.65
C ILE A 38 10.43 -13.16 3.89
N SER A 39 10.76 -12.59 5.05
CA SER A 39 10.80 -13.33 6.32
C SER A 39 10.14 -12.56 7.45
N TYR A 40 9.73 -13.31 8.47
CA TYR A 40 9.12 -12.81 9.70
C TYR A 40 10.05 -13.21 10.85
N SER A 41 10.31 -12.32 11.83
CA SER A 41 11.29 -12.59 12.92
C SER A 41 10.67 -13.27 14.15
N PRO A 42 11.47 -13.97 15.00
CA PRO A 42 12.65 -14.75 14.66
C PRO A 42 12.38 -16.25 14.76
N SER A 43 13.01 -16.95 13.84
CA SER A 43 13.38 -18.35 13.85
C SER A 43 13.89 -18.84 15.22
N THR A 44 13.03 -19.52 15.97
CA THR A 44 13.45 -20.56 16.92
C THR A 44 12.95 -21.90 16.37
N SER A 45 13.91 -22.71 15.93
CA SER A 45 13.83 -24.16 15.69
C SER A 45 12.47 -24.82 15.96
N THR A 46 11.54 -24.79 15.01
CA THR A 46 10.48 -25.78 14.89
C THR A 46 10.07 -25.87 13.42
N THR A 47 10.03 -27.08 12.91
CA THR A 47 9.60 -27.43 11.55
C THR A 47 8.20 -26.86 11.26
N PRO A 48 7.99 -26.16 10.13
CA PRO A 48 6.68 -25.61 9.81
C PRO A 48 5.67 -26.73 9.54
N SER A 49 4.50 -26.68 10.19
CA SER A 49 3.38 -27.56 9.88
C SER A 49 2.85 -27.27 8.47
N PRO A 50 2.55 -28.28 7.64
CA PRO A 50 2.25 -28.09 6.21
C PRO A 50 0.92 -27.41 5.90
N ASP A 51 0.03 -27.26 6.89
CA ASP A 51 -1.39 -26.94 6.63
C ASP A 51 -1.80 -25.48 6.93
N SER A 52 -0.94 -24.66 7.53
CA SER A 52 -1.23 -23.25 7.80
C SER A 52 -0.16 -22.34 7.22
N CYS A 53 -0.58 -21.63 6.18
CA CYS A 53 0.14 -20.61 5.46
C CYS A 53 0.67 -19.46 6.35
N MET A 54 1.97 -19.21 6.17
CA MET A 54 2.78 -18.03 6.51
C MET A 54 3.33 -17.84 7.93
N GLY A 55 4.48 -17.17 7.95
CA GLY A 55 5.43 -17.10 9.05
C GLY A 55 4.79 -16.74 10.39
N TYR A 56 5.43 -17.22 11.46
CA TYR A 56 4.95 -17.27 12.84
C TYR A 56 4.27 -16.00 13.40
N SER A 57 4.42 -14.84 12.77
CA SER A 57 3.98 -13.55 13.29
C SER A 57 2.71 -13.00 12.64
N LEU A 58 2.43 -13.24 11.35
CA LEU A 58 1.38 -12.53 10.62
C LEU A 58 0.61 -13.44 9.64
N PHE A 59 -0.68 -13.15 9.45
CA PHE A 59 -1.51 -13.73 8.39
C PHE A 59 -2.40 -12.69 7.73
N VAL A 60 -2.78 -12.91 6.47
CA VAL A 60 -3.67 -12.00 5.73
C VAL A 60 -5.12 -12.28 6.15
N SER A 61 -5.86 -11.21 6.47
CA SER A 61 -7.27 -11.25 6.86
C SER A 61 -8.06 -10.11 6.21
N SER A 62 -9.37 -10.09 6.40
CA SER A 62 -10.26 -9.01 5.96
C SER A 62 -10.83 -8.26 7.16
N PHE A 63 -10.73 -6.94 7.12
CA PHE A 63 -11.17 -5.97 8.11
C PHE A 63 -12.05 -4.91 7.43
N PRO A 64 -13.33 -5.21 7.12
CA PRO A 64 -14.20 -4.34 6.32
C PRO A 64 -14.29 -2.89 6.82
N GLU A 65 -14.28 -2.72 8.14
CA GLU A 65 -14.37 -1.43 8.84
C GLU A 65 -13.00 -0.74 9.06
N ALA A 66 -11.90 -1.38 8.68
CA ALA A 66 -10.55 -0.89 8.95
C ALA A 66 -9.59 -1.21 7.79
N GLY A 67 -9.93 -0.70 6.60
CA GLY A 67 -9.09 -0.81 5.41
C GLY A 67 -9.21 -2.17 4.68
N GLY A 68 -10.31 -2.89 4.82
CA GLY A 68 -10.56 -4.16 4.12
C GLY A 68 -9.42 -5.17 4.29
N ARG A 69 -8.80 -5.63 3.19
CA ARG A 69 -7.75 -6.66 3.26
C ARG A 69 -6.49 -6.13 3.95
N GLY A 70 -6.06 -6.80 5.03
CA GLY A 70 -4.93 -6.36 5.85
C GLY A 70 -4.14 -7.52 6.48
N LEU A 71 -3.22 -7.20 7.39
CA LEU A 71 -2.40 -8.16 8.14
C LEU A 71 -2.85 -8.26 9.60
N ALA A 72 -3.05 -9.50 10.07
CA ALA A 72 -3.44 -9.84 11.43
C ALA A 72 -2.28 -10.54 12.16
N ALA A 73 -2.19 -10.36 13.47
CA ALA A 73 -1.20 -11.02 14.30
C ALA A 73 -1.51 -12.54 14.44
N ALA A 74 -0.60 -13.41 14.00
CA ALA A 74 -0.76 -14.87 14.13
C ALA A 74 -0.55 -15.39 15.55
N ARG A 75 0.09 -14.57 16.39
CA ARG A 75 0.40 -14.78 17.80
C ARG A 75 0.41 -13.42 18.51
N ASP A 76 0.65 -13.43 19.82
CA ASP A 76 0.94 -12.19 20.52
C ASP A 76 2.28 -11.62 20.06
N ILE A 77 2.31 -10.32 19.74
CA ILE A 77 3.46 -9.57 19.23
C ILE A 77 3.75 -8.45 20.22
N LYS A 78 5.03 -8.27 20.57
CA LYS A 78 5.46 -7.21 21.49
C LYS A 78 5.80 -5.92 20.73
N LYS A 79 5.57 -4.78 21.37
CA LYS A 79 6.06 -3.48 20.88
C LYS A 79 7.57 -3.54 20.61
N GLY A 80 7.99 -2.98 19.49
CA GLY A 80 9.38 -2.93 19.02
C GLY A 80 9.87 -4.22 18.34
N GLU A 81 9.05 -5.26 18.28
CA GLU A 81 9.41 -6.52 17.64
C GLU A 81 9.46 -6.39 16.11
N LEU A 82 10.51 -6.92 15.46
CA LEU A 82 10.60 -7.02 13.99
C LEU A 82 9.55 -8.03 13.49
N ILE A 83 8.52 -7.55 12.82
CA ILE A 83 7.40 -8.39 12.37
C ILE A 83 7.51 -8.84 10.93
N LEU A 84 8.16 -8.05 10.06
CA LEU A 84 8.36 -8.38 8.65
C LEU A 84 9.68 -7.78 8.16
N ARG A 85 10.41 -8.53 7.34
CA ARG A 85 11.62 -8.09 6.64
C ARG A 85 11.52 -8.45 5.17
N VAL A 86 11.68 -7.46 4.31
CA VAL A 86 11.64 -7.59 2.84
C VAL A 86 13.00 -7.20 2.26
N PRO A 87 13.76 -8.14 1.66
CA PRO A 87 15.08 -7.83 1.12
C PRO A 87 15.03 -6.79 0.00
N LYS A 88 16.08 -5.94 -0.12
CA LYS A 88 16.18 -4.90 -1.16
C LYS A 88 15.93 -5.41 -2.57
N GLY A 89 16.43 -6.61 -2.90
CA GLY A 89 16.29 -7.22 -4.22
C GLY A 89 14.86 -7.62 -4.60
N VAL A 90 13.94 -7.62 -3.64
CA VAL A 90 12.53 -8.00 -3.83
C VAL A 90 11.62 -6.77 -4.00
N LEU A 91 12.08 -5.61 -3.54
CA LEU A 91 11.38 -4.35 -3.71
C LEU A 91 11.22 -4.04 -5.21
N MET A 92 9.99 -3.73 -5.62
CA MET A 92 9.68 -3.38 -6.99
C MET A 92 9.76 -1.86 -7.15
N THR A 93 10.89 -1.41 -7.70
CA THR A 93 11.21 -0.01 -8.01
C THR A 93 11.36 0.19 -9.52
N SER A 94 11.30 1.45 -9.97
CA SER A 94 11.56 1.82 -11.37
C SER A 94 12.90 1.23 -11.85
N GLN A 95 13.97 1.41 -11.06
CA GLN A 95 15.30 0.90 -11.33
C GLN A 95 15.35 -0.63 -11.41
N CYS A 96 14.64 -1.33 -10.52
CA CYS A 96 14.62 -2.80 -10.52
C CYS A 96 13.94 -3.34 -11.79
N LEU A 97 12.83 -2.73 -12.20
CA LEU A 97 12.09 -3.09 -13.41
C LEU A 97 12.92 -2.81 -14.67
N MET A 98 13.54 -1.63 -14.76
CA MET A 98 14.40 -1.26 -15.90
C MET A 98 15.65 -2.12 -16.03
N ARG A 99 16.25 -2.55 -14.92
CA ARG A 99 17.43 -3.43 -14.95
C ARG A 99 17.11 -4.81 -15.53
N ASN A 100 15.89 -5.29 -15.32
CA ASN A 100 15.44 -6.61 -15.79
C ASN A 100 14.74 -6.55 -17.15
N ASP A 101 14.61 -5.36 -17.74
CA ASP A 101 13.93 -5.12 -19.02
C ASP A 101 14.67 -4.03 -19.81
N GLU A 102 15.52 -4.48 -20.74
CA GLU A 102 16.31 -3.59 -21.59
C GLU A 102 15.44 -2.69 -22.48
N ALA A 103 14.31 -3.20 -22.98
CA ALA A 103 13.38 -2.41 -23.80
C ALA A 103 12.77 -1.26 -22.98
N LEU A 104 12.35 -1.54 -21.74
CA LEU A 104 11.90 -0.51 -20.80
C LEU A 104 13.01 0.52 -20.52
N SER A 105 14.23 0.06 -20.24
CA SER A 105 15.37 0.93 -19.95
C SER A 105 15.70 1.88 -21.11
N ILE A 106 15.73 1.37 -22.34
CA ILE A 106 16.01 2.16 -23.54
C ILE A 106 14.87 3.15 -23.81
N ALA A 107 13.62 2.71 -23.70
CA ALA A 107 12.46 3.56 -23.98
C ALA A 107 12.41 4.72 -22.99
N VAL A 108 12.52 4.48 -21.67
CA VAL A 108 12.48 5.54 -20.64
C VAL A 108 13.54 6.62 -20.88
N LYS A 109 14.75 6.25 -21.32
CA LYS A 109 15.83 7.23 -21.63
C LYS A 109 15.47 8.22 -22.75
N LYS A 110 14.52 7.89 -23.62
CA LYS A 110 14.05 8.78 -24.69
C LYS A 110 12.98 9.77 -24.20
N HIS A 111 12.45 9.59 -23.00
CA HIS A 111 11.40 10.43 -22.41
C HIS A 111 11.89 11.08 -21.09
N PRO A 112 12.94 11.93 -21.12
CA PRO A 112 13.54 12.52 -19.91
C PRO A 112 12.64 13.52 -19.17
N SER A 113 11.54 13.96 -19.78
CA SER A 113 10.57 14.87 -19.17
C SER A 113 9.62 14.20 -18.18
N LEU A 114 9.53 12.86 -18.18
CA LEU A 114 8.64 12.13 -17.28
C LEU A 114 9.22 12.10 -15.87
N CYS A 115 8.37 12.33 -14.87
CA CYS A 115 8.78 12.28 -13.47
C CYS A 115 8.89 10.83 -12.96
N CYS A 116 9.50 10.65 -11.79
CA CYS A 116 9.75 9.35 -11.18
C CYS A 116 8.47 8.51 -11.03
N THR A 117 7.36 9.12 -10.62
CA THR A 117 6.07 8.42 -10.43
C THR A 117 5.42 8.03 -11.76
N GLN A 118 5.53 8.86 -12.81
CA GLN A 118 5.09 8.51 -14.17
C GLN A 118 5.89 7.32 -14.72
N ILE A 119 7.21 7.32 -14.52
CA ILE A 119 8.09 6.21 -14.94
C ILE A 119 7.70 4.93 -14.21
N LEU A 120 7.48 4.98 -12.88
CA LEU A 120 7.05 3.82 -12.11
C LEU A 120 5.66 3.32 -12.57
N ALA A 121 4.73 4.22 -12.90
CA ALA A 121 3.40 3.86 -13.39
C ALA A 121 3.48 3.10 -14.72
N VAL A 122 4.28 3.60 -15.67
CA VAL A 122 4.49 2.93 -16.96
C VAL A 122 5.23 1.60 -16.77
N ALA A 123 6.24 1.56 -15.89
CA ALA A 123 6.96 0.33 -15.59
C ALA A 123 6.04 -0.75 -14.97
N LEU A 124 5.12 -0.35 -14.07
CA LEU A 124 4.10 -1.22 -13.51
C LEU A 124 3.16 -1.75 -14.60
N LEU A 125 2.64 -0.88 -15.47
CA LEU A 125 1.79 -1.30 -16.59
C LEU A 125 2.52 -2.24 -17.56
N ASN A 126 3.81 -2.00 -17.80
CA ASN A 126 4.64 -2.89 -18.61
C ASN A 126 4.81 -4.27 -17.96
N GLU A 127 5.00 -4.35 -16.64
CA GLU A 127 5.01 -5.64 -15.93
C GLU A 127 3.66 -6.36 -15.99
N VAL A 128 2.55 -5.64 -15.86
CA VAL A 128 1.21 -6.19 -16.05
C VAL A 128 1.02 -6.69 -17.49
N ASN A 129 1.59 -6.00 -18.48
CA ASN A 129 1.51 -6.37 -19.90
C ASN A 129 2.16 -7.73 -20.18
N LYS A 130 3.28 -8.04 -19.50
CA LYS A 130 3.97 -9.34 -19.55
C LYS A 130 3.08 -10.48 -19.01
N GLY A 131 2.22 -10.20 -18.03
CA GLY A 131 1.31 -11.18 -17.47
C GLY A 131 2.08 -12.31 -16.76
N LYS A 132 1.74 -13.58 -17.05
CA LYS A 132 2.34 -14.75 -16.38
C LYS A 132 3.84 -14.92 -16.57
N SER A 133 4.45 -14.26 -17.57
CA SER A 133 5.91 -14.28 -17.75
C SER A 133 6.64 -13.31 -16.82
N SER A 134 5.93 -12.38 -16.18
CA SER A 134 6.51 -11.50 -15.17
C SER A 134 6.83 -12.28 -13.91
N ARG A 135 8.04 -12.08 -13.36
CA ARG A 135 8.43 -12.59 -12.05
C ARG A 135 7.51 -12.08 -10.93
N TRP A 136 6.96 -10.87 -11.10
CA TRP A 136 6.07 -10.22 -10.15
C TRP A 136 4.61 -10.62 -10.33
N TRP A 137 4.28 -11.49 -11.29
CA TRP A 137 2.89 -11.92 -11.53
C TRP A 137 2.15 -12.42 -10.27
N PRO A 138 2.76 -13.22 -9.36
CA PRO A 138 2.09 -13.62 -8.12
C PRO A 138 1.68 -12.44 -7.23
N TYR A 139 2.50 -11.39 -7.21
CA TYR A 139 2.28 -10.17 -6.46
C TYR A 139 1.27 -9.24 -7.15
N LEU A 140 1.41 -9.00 -8.46
CA LEU A 140 0.48 -8.16 -9.23
C LEU A 140 -0.96 -8.69 -9.18
N LYS A 141 -1.16 -10.01 -9.11
CA LYS A 141 -2.47 -10.62 -8.90
C LYS A 141 -3.13 -10.27 -7.56
N GLN A 142 -2.37 -9.73 -6.59
CA GLN A 142 -2.89 -9.31 -5.29
C GLN A 142 -3.33 -7.84 -5.27
N PHE A 143 -3.07 -7.09 -6.33
CA PHE A 143 -3.45 -5.68 -6.38
C PHE A 143 -4.99 -5.54 -6.41
N PRO A 144 -5.54 -4.52 -5.75
CA PRO A 144 -6.94 -4.13 -5.90
C PRO A 144 -7.32 -3.98 -7.36
N ARG A 145 -8.57 -4.31 -7.69
CA ARG A 145 -9.10 -4.16 -9.06
C ARG A 145 -9.41 -2.70 -9.41
N SER A 146 -9.65 -1.88 -8.41
CA SER A 146 -9.97 -0.46 -8.51
C SER A 146 -9.53 0.25 -7.23
N TYR A 147 -9.46 1.58 -7.29
CA TYR A 147 -9.10 2.43 -6.17
C TYR A 147 -10.08 3.60 -6.11
N ASP A 148 -10.53 3.95 -4.92
CA ASP A 148 -11.43 5.08 -4.71
C ASP A 148 -10.63 6.38 -4.54
N THR A 149 -9.85 6.74 -5.56
CA THR A 149 -9.07 7.99 -5.57
C THR A 149 -9.88 9.13 -6.18
N LEU A 150 -9.61 10.37 -5.75
CA LEU A 150 -10.25 11.57 -6.31
C LEU A 150 -10.09 11.69 -7.85
N ALA A 151 -9.04 11.10 -8.42
CA ALA A 151 -8.81 11.10 -9.87
C ALA A 151 -9.67 10.08 -10.63
N ASP A 152 -10.23 9.07 -9.95
CA ASP A 152 -11.11 8.05 -10.55
C ASP A 152 -12.61 8.42 -10.43
N PHE A 153 -12.93 9.46 -9.65
CA PHE A 153 -14.32 9.83 -9.39
C PHE A 153 -15.02 10.34 -10.66
N GLY A 154 -16.19 9.77 -10.94
CA GLY A 154 -17.09 10.21 -11.97
C GLY A 154 -17.81 11.51 -11.60
N LYS A 155 -18.49 12.12 -12.58
CA LYS A 155 -19.20 13.40 -12.39
C LYS A 155 -20.19 13.38 -11.22
N ILE A 156 -20.90 12.26 -11.03
CA ILE A 156 -21.89 12.10 -9.96
C ILE A 156 -21.20 12.04 -8.60
N GLU A 157 -20.11 11.29 -8.47
CA GLU A 157 -19.34 11.15 -7.23
C GLU A 157 -18.70 12.48 -6.84
N ILE A 158 -18.14 13.21 -7.81
CA ILE A 158 -17.62 14.55 -7.60
C ILE A 158 -18.72 15.48 -7.09
N GLN A 159 -19.88 15.52 -7.74
CA GLN A 159 -21.00 16.37 -7.30
C GLN A 159 -21.52 15.97 -5.91
N ALA A 160 -21.45 14.69 -5.55
CA ALA A 160 -21.84 14.19 -4.24
C ALA A 160 -20.91 14.63 -3.10
N LEU A 161 -19.72 15.18 -3.39
CA LEU A 161 -18.85 15.76 -2.37
C LEU A 161 -19.48 16.99 -1.71
N GLN A 162 -20.37 17.71 -2.41
CA GLN A 162 -21.16 18.85 -1.91
C GLN A 162 -20.39 20.05 -1.35
N ILE A 163 -19.06 19.98 -1.29
CA ILE A 163 -18.14 21.01 -0.81
C ILE A 163 -17.33 21.50 -2.01
N ASP A 164 -17.38 22.81 -2.29
CA ASP A 164 -16.74 23.41 -3.48
C ASP A 164 -15.24 23.12 -3.57
N ASP A 165 -14.52 23.20 -2.45
CA ASP A 165 -13.08 22.89 -2.41
C ASP A 165 -12.80 21.41 -2.73
N ALA A 166 -13.64 20.50 -2.25
CA ALA A 166 -13.53 19.07 -2.53
C ALA A 166 -13.86 18.75 -3.99
N ILE A 167 -14.90 19.39 -4.54
CA ILE A 167 -15.27 19.29 -5.96
C ILE A 167 -14.12 19.80 -6.84
N TRP A 168 -13.58 20.98 -6.53
CA TRP A 168 -12.48 21.61 -7.26
C TRP A 168 -11.25 20.70 -7.28
N ALA A 169 -10.91 20.11 -6.15
CA ALA A 169 -9.76 19.22 -6.07
C ALA A 169 -9.94 17.91 -6.82
N ALA A 170 -11.12 17.30 -6.78
CA ALA A 170 -11.41 16.09 -7.54
C ALA A 170 -11.32 16.36 -9.05
N GLN A 171 -11.85 17.51 -9.49
CA GLN A 171 -11.70 17.96 -10.88
C GLN A 171 -10.24 18.22 -11.24
N LYS A 172 -9.47 18.87 -10.35
CA LYS A 172 -8.05 19.15 -10.57
C LYS A 172 -7.21 17.87 -10.62
N ALA A 173 -7.49 16.91 -9.75
CA ALA A 173 -6.85 15.60 -9.73
C ALA A 173 -7.14 14.83 -11.01
N SER A 174 -8.39 14.82 -11.48
CA SER A 174 -8.80 14.19 -12.73
C SER A 174 -8.09 14.81 -13.95
N GLN A 175 -8.05 16.15 -14.03
CA GLN A 175 -7.35 16.86 -15.10
C GLN A 175 -5.84 16.60 -15.09
N LYS A 176 -5.23 16.57 -13.90
CA LYS A 176 -3.81 16.25 -13.74
C LYS A 176 -3.52 14.84 -14.24
N ALA A 177 -4.31 13.84 -13.80
CA ALA A 177 -4.13 12.46 -14.21
C ALA A 177 -4.28 12.28 -15.74
N GLU A 178 -5.23 13.00 -16.36
CA GLU A 178 -5.38 13.00 -17.82
C GLU A 178 -4.18 13.64 -18.55
N GLY A 179 -3.63 14.72 -18.00
CA GLY A 179 -2.41 15.35 -18.52
C GLY A 179 -1.21 14.41 -18.44
N GLU A 180 -0.96 13.83 -17.27
CA GLU A 180 0.15 12.89 -17.05
C GLU A 180 0.01 11.63 -17.91
N TRP A 181 -1.21 11.13 -18.11
CA TRP A 181 -1.50 10.02 -19.02
C TRP A 181 -1.13 10.34 -20.47
N LYS A 182 -1.47 11.54 -20.95
CA LYS A 182 -1.13 12.00 -22.30
C LYS A 182 0.39 12.11 -22.50
N GLU A 183 1.09 12.65 -21.51
CA GLU A 183 2.55 12.75 -21.52
C GLU A 183 3.22 11.37 -21.57
N ALA A 184 2.75 10.43 -20.74
CA ALA A 184 3.29 9.07 -20.69
C ALA A 184 2.87 8.17 -21.86
N SER A 185 1.85 8.58 -22.63
CA SER A 185 1.28 7.77 -23.71
C SER A 185 2.31 7.40 -24.78
N ALA A 186 3.21 8.33 -25.14
CA ALA A 186 4.26 8.06 -26.12
C ALA A 186 5.16 6.90 -25.68
N LEU A 187 5.59 6.88 -24.41
CA LEU A 187 6.38 5.80 -23.84
C LEU A 187 5.58 4.48 -23.80
N MET A 188 4.32 4.52 -23.39
CA MET A 188 3.46 3.33 -23.36
C MET A 188 3.25 2.70 -24.74
N HIS A 189 3.12 3.52 -25.78
CA HIS A 189 3.05 3.05 -27.17
C HIS A 189 4.36 2.42 -27.64
N GLU A 190 5.51 3.02 -27.31
CA GLU A 190 6.84 2.48 -27.63
C GLU A 190 7.07 1.09 -27.02
N LEU A 191 6.59 0.88 -25.79
CA LEU A 191 6.62 -0.40 -25.08
C LEU A 191 5.60 -1.42 -25.60
N LYS A 192 4.78 -1.05 -26.59
CA LYS A 192 3.76 -1.91 -27.19
C LYS A 192 2.82 -2.51 -26.14
N LEU A 193 2.38 -1.67 -25.19
CA LEU A 193 1.39 -2.09 -24.21
C LEU A 193 0.08 -2.47 -24.93
N LYS A 194 -0.62 -3.49 -24.41
CA LYS A 194 -1.94 -3.88 -24.94
C LYS A 194 -2.93 -2.71 -24.89
N PRO A 195 -3.90 -2.62 -25.81
CA PRO A 195 -4.84 -1.50 -25.87
C PRO A 195 -5.55 -1.18 -24.55
N GLN A 196 -5.93 -2.20 -23.77
CA GLN A 196 -6.56 -1.97 -22.46
C GLN A 196 -5.64 -1.29 -21.43
N LEU A 197 -4.32 -1.45 -21.56
CA LEU A 197 -3.32 -0.82 -20.69
C LEU A 197 -2.92 0.58 -21.16
N LEU A 198 -3.29 0.97 -22.39
CA LEU A 198 -3.11 2.32 -22.92
C LEU A 198 -4.24 3.27 -22.49
N ALA A 199 -5.37 2.73 -22.01
CA ALA A 199 -6.53 3.52 -21.63
C ALA A 199 -6.29 4.32 -20.35
N LEU A 200 -6.93 5.50 -20.24
CA LEU A 200 -6.90 6.34 -19.03
C LEU A 200 -7.28 5.55 -17.77
N LYS A 201 -8.21 4.60 -17.86
CA LYS A 201 -8.58 3.73 -16.74
C LYS A 201 -7.41 2.90 -16.19
N ALA A 202 -6.54 2.39 -17.07
CA ALA A 202 -5.36 1.65 -16.64
C ALA A 202 -4.31 2.59 -16.01
N TRP A 203 -4.20 3.82 -16.53
CA TRP A 203 -3.38 4.85 -15.93
C TRP A 203 -3.85 5.20 -14.51
N LEU A 204 -5.15 5.45 -14.32
CA LEU A 204 -5.74 5.73 -13.02
C LEU A 204 -5.50 4.58 -12.03
N TRP A 205 -5.64 3.33 -12.49
CA TRP A 205 -5.30 2.17 -11.69
C TRP A 205 -3.81 2.12 -11.27
N ALA A 206 -2.89 2.41 -12.19
CA ALA A 206 -1.46 2.42 -11.89
C ALA A 206 -1.07 3.56 -10.94
N SER A 207 -1.59 4.77 -11.18
CA SER A 207 -1.37 5.94 -10.32
C SER A 207 -1.97 5.73 -8.93
N GLY A 208 -3.18 5.17 -8.85
CA GLY A 208 -3.83 4.79 -7.58
C GLY A 208 -3.04 3.72 -6.83
N SER A 209 -2.46 2.75 -7.55
CA SER A 209 -1.56 1.74 -6.97
C SER A 209 -0.34 2.40 -6.34
N ILE A 210 0.28 3.36 -7.03
CA ILE A 210 1.45 4.07 -6.53
C ILE A 210 1.08 4.86 -5.27
N SER A 211 0.08 5.76 -5.36
CA SER A 211 -0.27 6.64 -4.25
C SER A 211 -0.74 5.89 -2.99
N SER A 212 -1.26 4.67 -3.14
CA SER A 212 -1.78 3.88 -2.01
C SER A 212 -0.85 2.82 -1.46
N ARG A 213 0.12 2.32 -2.25
CA ARG A 213 0.92 1.13 -1.87
C ARG A 213 2.42 1.34 -1.91
N THR A 214 2.91 2.44 -2.47
CA THR A 214 4.36 2.68 -2.45
C THR A 214 4.83 3.10 -1.07
N MET A 215 5.95 2.53 -0.66
CA MET A 215 6.65 2.91 0.55
C MET A 215 7.88 3.73 0.22
N HIS A 216 8.21 4.66 1.12
CA HIS A 216 9.37 5.53 0.95
C HIS A 216 10.68 4.74 1.04
N ILE A 217 11.58 4.98 0.09
CA ILE A 217 12.98 4.54 0.09
C ILE A 217 13.89 5.72 -0.25
N PRO A 218 15.11 5.80 0.31
CA PRO A 218 15.92 7.02 0.22
C PRO A 218 16.54 7.31 -1.16
N TRP A 219 16.49 6.37 -2.11
CA TRP A 219 17.12 6.51 -3.43
C TRP A 219 16.14 6.56 -4.61
N ASP A 220 14.82 6.52 -4.37
CA ASP A 220 13.80 6.61 -5.42
C ASP A 220 12.64 7.46 -4.90
N GLU A 221 12.43 8.64 -5.51
CA GLU A 221 11.35 9.57 -5.14
C GLU A 221 9.96 8.97 -5.35
N ALA A 222 9.81 8.04 -6.29
CA ALA A 222 8.55 7.33 -6.49
C ALA A 222 8.29 6.27 -5.40
N GLY A 223 9.29 6.00 -4.55
CA GLY A 223 9.25 4.94 -3.55
C GLY A 223 9.38 3.56 -4.17
N CYS A 224 8.87 2.55 -3.45
CA CYS A 224 8.88 1.17 -3.90
C CYS A 224 7.57 0.46 -3.57
N PHE A 225 7.18 -0.46 -4.44
CA PHE A 225 6.22 -1.48 -4.07
C PHE A 225 6.94 -2.56 -3.26
N CYS A 226 6.40 -2.87 -2.08
CA CYS A 226 7.00 -3.80 -1.14
C CYS A 226 6.09 -5.00 -0.97
N PRO A 227 6.36 -6.13 -1.65
CA PRO A 227 5.49 -7.30 -1.58
C PRO A 227 5.30 -7.75 -0.13
N VAL A 228 4.06 -8.08 0.23
CA VAL A 228 3.59 -8.38 1.61
C VAL A 228 3.56 -7.13 2.50
N GLY A 229 4.59 -6.30 2.48
CA GLY A 229 4.66 -5.09 3.29
C GLY A 229 3.58 -4.06 2.97
N ASP A 230 3.13 -3.99 1.72
CA ASP A 230 2.07 -3.10 1.28
C ASP A 230 0.64 -3.63 1.55
N PHE A 231 0.50 -4.66 2.40
CA PHE A 231 -0.78 -5.15 2.93
C PHE A 231 -1.09 -4.57 4.31
N PHE A 232 -0.16 -3.86 4.94
CA PHE A 232 -0.48 -3.17 6.18
C PHE A 232 -1.46 -2.02 5.91
N ASN A 233 -2.54 -2.00 6.69
CA ASN A 233 -3.43 -0.84 6.75
C ASN A 233 -2.84 0.24 7.68
N TYR A 234 -3.36 1.46 7.56
CA TYR A 234 -2.85 2.62 8.28
C TYR A 234 -3.80 3.11 9.37
N VAL A 235 -3.22 3.55 10.48
CA VAL A 235 -3.94 4.30 11.53
C VAL A 235 -3.82 5.80 11.26
N ALA A 236 -4.93 6.52 11.39
CA ALA A 236 -4.95 7.97 11.22
C ALA A 236 -4.09 8.67 12.29
N PRO A 237 -3.38 9.76 11.96
CA PRO A 237 -2.69 10.57 12.95
C PRO A 237 -3.67 11.13 13.99
N GLY A 238 -3.48 10.81 15.27
CA GLY A 238 -4.33 11.26 16.38
C GLY A 238 -5.10 10.14 17.09
N GLU A 239 -5.30 8.99 16.44
CA GLU A 239 -5.83 7.78 17.07
C GLU A 239 -4.71 7.01 17.80
N GLU A 240 -4.09 7.64 18.80
CA GLU A 240 -3.34 6.89 19.79
C GLU A 240 -4.39 6.22 20.70
N THR A 241 -4.75 4.96 20.43
CA THR A 241 -5.53 4.16 21.38
C THR A 241 -4.79 4.17 22.72
N SER A 242 -5.34 4.90 23.68
CA SER A 242 -4.89 5.00 25.05
C SER A 242 -5.09 3.67 25.76
N ASN A 243 -4.23 2.70 25.45
CA ASN A 243 -4.01 1.58 26.35
C ASN A 243 -3.17 2.12 27.50
N SER A 244 -3.90 2.54 28.52
CA SER A 244 -3.43 2.89 29.85
C SER A 244 -2.53 1.78 30.40
N GLU A 245 -1.25 2.10 30.56
CA GLU A 245 -0.35 1.61 31.62
C GLU A 245 1.03 2.26 31.40
N ASP A 246 1.10 3.57 31.62
CA ASP A 246 2.33 4.26 32.02
C ASP A 246 1.89 5.41 32.93
N GLN A 247 1.43 5.05 34.14
CA GLN A 247 1.39 6.02 35.24
C GLN A 247 2.83 6.27 35.67
N VAL A 248 3.44 7.32 35.13
CA VAL A 248 4.46 8.05 35.87
C VAL A 248 3.89 9.43 36.17
N THR A 249 3.51 9.57 37.43
CA THR A 249 3.15 10.80 38.12
C THR A 249 4.14 11.93 37.86
N GLY A 250 3.66 13.11 37.46
CA GLY A 250 4.46 14.33 37.46
C GLY A 250 3.85 15.53 36.72
N GLU A 251 2.94 16.24 37.39
CA GLU A 251 2.57 17.67 37.28
C GLU A 251 2.05 18.27 35.93
N PRO A 252 0.98 19.08 35.96
CA PRO A 252 0.37 19.68 34.77
C PRO A 252 1.18 20.91 34.31
N PHE A 253 1.80 20.85 33.12
CA PHE A 253 2.45 22.02 32.55
C PHE A 253 1.41 22.94 31.91
N SER A 254 1.19 24.08 32.56
CA SER A 254 0.37 25.19 32.11
C SER A 254 0.77 25.68 30.72
N LEU A 255 -0.22 25.99 29.89
CA LEU A 255 -0.08 26.70 28.62
C LEU A 255 0.63 28.04 28.84
N GLN A 256 1.85 28.15 28.32
CA GLN A 256 2.47 29.44 28.05
C GLN A 256 2.92 29.46 26.59
N GLU A 257 2.20 30.25 25.80
CA GLU A 257 2.67 30.79 24.54
C GLU A 257 3.92 31.63 24.83
N ASP A 258 5.10 31.16 24.44
CA ASP A 258 5.92 31.93 23.49
C ASP A 258 7.14 31.18 22.97
N SER A 259 7.35 31.38 21.67
CA SER A 259 8.62 31.52 20.95
C SER A 259 9.68 30.40 20.93
N MET A 260 10.02 30.09 19.67
CA MET A 260 11.37 29.90 19.12
C MET A 260 11.84 28.47 18.79
N LEU A 261 11.58 28.13 17.51
CA LEU A 261 12.44 27.33 16.62
C LEU A 261 13.21 26.18 17.28
N LYS A 262 12.49 25.14 17.69
CA LYS A 262 13.10 23.80 17.75
C LYS A 262 13.40 23.37 16.33
N SER A 263 14.67 23.06 16.06
CA SER A 263 15.12 22.68 14.72
C SER A 263 14.30 21.48 14.20
N VAL A 264 13.98 21.48 12.90
CA VAL A 264 13.26 20.39 12.21
C VAL A 264 13.93 19.02 12.47
N THR A 265 15.23 19.05 12.77
CA THR A 265 16.09 17.92 13.11
C THR A 265 15.81 17.32 14.50
N GLU A 266 15.44 18.10 15.50
CA GLU A 266 15.19 17.61 16.87
C GLU A 266 13.78 17.01 17.04
N LEU A 267 12.77 17.57 16.36
CA LEU A 267 11.44 16.96 16.31
C LEU A 267 11.44 15.62 15.54
N ALA A 268 12.37 15.50 14.58
CA ALA A 268 12.61 14.27 13.84
C ALA A 268 13.27 13.19 14.70
N ALA A 269 14.14 13.52 15.65
CA ALA A 269 14.91 12.52 16.38
C ALA A 269 14.16 11.90 17.58
N ALA A 270 13.25 12.64 18.23
CA ALA A 270 12.68 12.23 19.52
C ALA A 270 11.39 11.37 19.46
N HIS A 271 10.73 11.23 18.30
CA HIS A 271 9.46 10.50 18.16
C HIS A 271 9.45 9.40 17.08
N ARG A 272 10.61 9.07 16.51
CA ARG A 272 10.76 8.08 15.43
C ARG A 272 10.90 6.65 15.97
N LEU A 273 9.84 6.12 16.57
CA LEU A 273 9.55 4.70 16.34
C LEU A 273 8.95 4.61 14.94
N ILE A 274 9.81 4.62 13.92
CA ILE A 274 9.39 4.33 12.54
C ILE A 274 9.02 2.85 12.54
N ASP A 275 7.74 2.55 12.44
CA ASP A 275 7.20 1.20 12.39
C ASP A 275 7.44 0.51 11.04
N ALA A 276 7.94 1.23 10.03
CA ALA A 276 8.45 0.66 8.79
C ALA A 276 9.51 1.53 8.11
N GLY A 277 10.68 0.99 7.77
CA GLY A 277 11.73 1.73 7.06
C GLY A 277 12.76 0.85 6.37
N PHE A 278 13.50 1.42 5.42
CA PHE A 278 14.62 0.74 4.80
C PHE A 278 15.87 0.87 5.68
N GLU A 279 16.49 -0.27 6.00
CA GLU A 279 17.72 -0.37 6.78
C GLU A 279 18.87 -0.85 5.89
N GLU A 280 19.91 -0.02 5.80
CA GLU A 280 21.06 -0.28 4.92
C GLU A 280 21.94 -1.42 5.43
N ASP A 281 22.18 -1.50 6.75
CA ASP A 281 23.01 -2.52 7.39
C ASP A 281 22.54 -3.96 7.09
N VAL A 282 21.23 -4.15 7.02
CA VAL A 282 20.59 -5.44 6.72
C VAL A 282 20.08 -5.51 5.28
N SER A 283 20.28 -4.46 4.47
CA SER A 283 19.82 -4.33 3.08
C SER A 283 18.36 -4.75 2.88
N SER A 284 17.46 -4.29 3.75
CA SER A 284 16.07 -4.73 3.78
C SER A 284 15.12 -3.63 4.24
N TYR A 285 13.87 -3.71 3.80
CA TYR A 285 12.77 -2.98 4.38
C TYR A 285 12.26 -3.74 5.61
N CYS A 286 12.34 -3.11 6.77
CA CYS A 286 11.99 -3.70 8.06
C CYS A 286 10.72 -3.06 8.60
N PHE A 287 9.87 -3.87 9.23
CA PHE A 287 8.64 -3.46 9.87
C PHE A 287 8.65 -3.87 11.33
N TYR A 288 8.29 -2.95 12.23
CA TYR A 288 8.30 -3.14 13.67
C TYR A 288 6.92 -2.93 14.26
N ALA A 289 6.56 -3.76 15.24
CA ALA A 289 5.29 -3.59 15.95
C ALA A 289 5.28 -2.28 16.76
N ARG A 290 4.35 -1.39 16.45
CA ARG A 290 4.20 -0.09 17.14
C ARG A 290 3.72 -0.22 18.59
N ARG A 291 2.93 -1.26 18.86
CA ARG A 291 2.36 -1.59 20.18
C ARG A 291 2.33 -3.10 20.36
N ASN A 292 1.88 -3.54 21.54
CA ASN A 292 1.54 -4.94 21.73
C ASN A 292 0.27 -5.27 20.92
N TYR A 293 0.29 -6.39 20.22
CA TYR A 293 -0.88 -6.93 19.50
C TYR A 293 -1.19 -8.31 20.05
N ARG A 294 -2.47 -8.58 20.32
CA ARG A 294 -2.93 -9.94 20.64
C ARG A 294 -3.14 -10.73 19.36
N LYS A 295 -3.04 -12.05 19.44
CA LYS A 295 -3.40 -12.95 18.33
C LYS A 295 -4.78 -12.59 17.77
N GLY A 296 -4.85 -12.42 16.44
CA GLY A 296 -6.05 -12.05 15.69
C GLY A 296 -6.28 -10.55 15.55
N GLU A 297 -5.56 -9.69 16.30
CA GLU A 297 -5.65 -8.24 16.12
C GLU A 297 -5.03 -7.81 14.79
N GLN A 298 -5.62 -6.78 14.17
CA GLN A 298 -5.03 -6.15 13.00
C GLN A 298 -3.75 -5.42 13.38
N VAL A 299 -2.67 -5.72 12.67
CA VAL A 299 -1.41 -4.98 12.75
C VAL A 299 -1.47 -3.87 11.71
N MET A 300 -1.29 -2.63 12.16
CA MET A 300 -1.42 -1.42 11.34
C MET A 300 -0.19 -0.54 11.50
N LEU A 301 0.18 0.15 10.43
CA LEU A 301 1.26 1.13 10.42
C LEU A 301 0.73 2.53 10.70
N LYS A 302 1.59 3.41 11.20
CA LYS A 302 1.29 4.82 11.35
C LYS A 302 1.48 5.49 9.99
N LEU A 303 0.45 6.23 9.55
CA LEU A 303 0.56 7.01 8.33
C LEU A 303 1.56 8.17 8.58
N PHE A 304 2.81 8.03 8.13
CA PHE A 304 3.79 9.11 8.22
C PHE A 304 3.63 10.07 7.03
N LEU A 305 2.60 10.91 7.09
CA LEU A 305 2.41 11.99 6.14
C LEU A 305 2.25 13.33 6.88
N PRO A 306 3.36 13.97 7.29
CA PRO A 306 3.30 15.32 7.86
C PRO A 306 2.70 16.33 6.87
N PHE A 307 2.98 16.15 5.57
CA PHE A 307 2.52 17.07 4.52
C PHE A 307 1.10 16.79 4.02
N LEU A 308 0.71 15.52 3.87
CA LEU A 308 -0.59 15.16 3.31
C LEU A 308 -1.71 15.25 4.36
N TYR A 309 -1.43 14.98 5.65
CA TYR A 309 -2.41 15.16 6.72
C TYR A 309 -2.84 16.63 6.88
N PHE A 310 -1.88 17.55 6.96
CA PHE A 310 -2.18 18.98 7.02
C PHE A 310 -2.80 19.52 5.73
N PHE A 311 -2.41 18.99 4.56
CA PHE A 311 -3.04 19.37 3.29
C PHE A 311 -4.50 18.89 3.19
N PHE A 312 -4.80 17.66 3.65
CA PHE A 312 -6.17 17.14 3.63
C PHE A 312 -7.08 17.78 4.68
N LEU A 313 -6.61 17.95 5.92
CA LEU A 313 -7.42 18.54 6.99
C LEU A 313 -7.75 20.02 6.71
N ARG A 314 -6.77 20.79 6.19
CA ARG A 314 -6.87 22.25 6.07
C ARG A 314 -7.61 22.72 4.83
N LEU A 315 -7.67 21.90 3.76
CA LEU A 315 -8.40 22.21 2.53
C LEU A 315 -9.72 21.45 2.39
N TYR A 316 -9.89 20.28 3.03
CA TYR A 316 -11.04 19.41 2.76
C TYR A 316 -11.96 19.13 3.94
N GLY A 317 -11.58 19.49 5.18
CA GLY A 317 -12.42 19.21 6.36
C GLY A 317 -12.80 17.73 6.52
N MET A 318 -12.08 16.81 5.87
CA MET A 318 -12.37 15.38 5.87
C MET A 318 -11.28 14.63 6.64
N GLU A 319 -11.71 13.76 7.56
CA GLU A 319 -10.82 12.79 8.19
C GLU A 319 -10.25 11.84 7.13
N LEU A 320 -8.93 11.67 7.16
CA LEU A 320 -8.15 10.80 6.26
C LEU A 320 -8.57 9.32 6.28
N ILE A 321 -9.45 8.94 7.22
CA ILE A 321 -10.03 7.61 7.37
C ILE A 321 -10.88 7.23 6.14
N ASN A 322 -11.43 8.21 5.39
CA ASN A 322 -12.27 7.95 4.22
C ASN A 322 -11.56 8.06 2.86
N LEU A 323 -10.27 8.41 2.82
CA LEU A 323 -9.50 8.58 1.57
C LEU A 323 -8.65 7.37 1.18
N TYR A 324 -8.45 6.43 2.11
CA TYR A 324 -7.92 5.10 1.83
C TYR A 324 -9.07 4.12 2.02
N GLY A 325 -9.87 3.99 0.95
CA GLY A 325 -11.16 3.32 0.93
C GLY A 325 -11.19 1.94 1.58
N SER A 326 -12.38 1.61 2.09
CA SER A 326 -12.79 0.24 2.40
C SER A 326 -12.51 -0.65 1.18
N PHE A 327 -11.46 -1.48 1.27
CA PHE A 327 -11.15 -2.43 0.20
C PHE A 327 -12.26 -3.48 0.17
N ARG A 328 -13.11 -3.43 -0.86
CA ARG A 328 -14.10 -4.47 -1.18
C ARG A 328 -13.54 -5.54 -2.10
#